data_AF-A0A8X8BFZ0-F1
#
_entry.id   AF-A0A8X8BFZ0-F1
#
_cell.length_a   1.000
_cell.length_b   1.000
_cell.length_c   1.000
_cell.angle_alpha   90.00
_cell.angle_beta   90.00
_cell.angle_gamma   90.00
#
_symmetry.space_group_name_H-M   'P 1'
#
loop_
_entity.id
_entity.type
_entity.pdbx_description
1 polymer ?
#
loop_
_entity_poly.entity_id
_entity_poly.type
_entity_poly.pdbx_seq_one_letter_code
_entity_poly.pdbx_strand_id
1 'polypeptide(L)'
;MEPIDFPERYITRENVFYGLGYDSVSDDYKVVRIIQCKHIDGDGNYPLEIKVFSLKSNSWKRIHPCLEVQIRFMFVYNRVLYGGGNGVLASNSLHWIMPRSLYAFNKIIRFNLASDDLSVLSFPQALYLKVMNLGVLDGCLCLICYDNNMCGHVDVWILREYEGSWSKLITLPKPETVVSFKFVRPLIYSKDRSKILLEINSKKLMWFDLVAKSFETLEIKGCKGPRNAEILVSSLVLGCKSVSRRAPEKRMLQKGNKSWYAHLCSLVLGCGGDPREKEIMVKGNKRWGGGFLSKGFKLKL
;
A
#
# COMPACT_ATOMS: atom_id res chain seq x y z
N MET A 1 15.14 17.00 -0.74
CA MET A 1 14.48 16.09 -1.68
C MET A 1 15.30 16.09 -2.95
N GLU A 2 15.57 14.91 -3.52
CA GLU A 2 16.29 14.81 -4.80
C GLU A 2 15.45 15.42 -5.93
N PRO A 3 16.05 16.23 -6.82
CA PRO A 3 15.37 16.77 -7.98
C PRO A 3 14.70 15.67 -8.81
N ILE A 4 13.58 16.02 -9.43
CA ILE A 4 12.95 15.20 -10.45
C ILE A 4 13.56 15.62 -11.79
N ASP A 5 13.85 14.65 -12.65
CA ASP A 5 14.55 14.91 -13.92
C ASP A 5 13.63 15.58 -14.96
N PHE A 6 12.33 15.61 -14.69
CA PHE A 6 11.31 16.18 -15.57
C PHE A 6 10.70 17.46 -14.99
N PRO A 7 10.34 18.45 -15.85
CA PRO A 7 9.60 19.63 -15.41
C PRO A 7 8.23 19.27 -14.83
N GLU A 8 7.83 19.95 -13.74
CA GLU A 8 6.57 19.67 -13.02
C GLU A 8 5.32 19.67 -13.91
N ARG A 9 5.29 20.50 -14.96
CA ARG A 9 4.15 20.59 -15.91
C ARG A 9 3.84 19.28 -16.62
N TYR A 10 4.82 18.40 -16.75
CA TYR A 10 4.67 17.09 -17.39
C TYR A 10 4.41 15.96 -16.39
N ILE A 11 4.36 16.25 -15.09
CA ILE A 11 4.13 15.26 -14.04
C ILE A 11 2.74 15.50 -13.44
N THR A 12 1.91 14.45 -13.42
CA THR A 12 0.71 14.44 -12.57
C THR A 12 0.95 13.62 -11.32
N ARG A 13 0.34 14.02 -10.20
CA ARG A 13 0.40 13.26 -8.93
C ARG A 13 -0.01 11.79 -9.10
N GLU A 14 -0.93 11.52 -10.03
CA GLU A 14 -1.40 10.18 -10.37
C GLU A 14 -0.32 9.28 -11.00
N ASN A 15 0.82 9.84 -11.42
CA ASN A 15 1.90 9.15 -12.11
C ASN A 15 3.19 9.07 -11.28
N VAL A 16 3.09 9.41 -9.99
CA VAL A 16 4.20 9.33 -9.05
C VAL A 16 3.86 8.21 -8.07
N PHE A 17 4.65 7.15 -8.13
CA PHE A 17 4.51 5.98 -7.28
C PHE A 17 5.66 5.93 -6.30
N TYR A 18 5.33 5.54 -5.07
CA TYR A 18 6.32 5.35 -4.03
C TYR A 18 6.26 3.93 -3.51
N GLY A 19 7.33 3.46 -2.90
CA GLY A 19 7.33 2.28 -2.07
C GLY A 19 8.37 2.44 -0.98
N LEU A 20 7.98 2.14 0.26
CA LEU A 20 8.88 2.14 1.40
C LEU A 20 9.05 0.69 1.86
N GLY A 21 10.29 0.27 2.05
CA GLY A 21 10.57 -1.05 2.57
C GLY A 21 11.86 -1.08 3.38
N TYR A 22 11.91 -2.05 4.29
CA TYR A 22 13.12 -2.44 4.97
C TYR A 22 13.80 -3.54 4.17
N ASP A 23 15.04 -3.32 3.79
CA ASP A 23 15.93 -4.31 3.22
C ASP A 23 16.62 -5.10 4.33
N SER A 24 16.15 -6.32 4.58
CA SER A 24 16.72 -7.17 5.63
C SER A 24 18.12 -7.71 5.29
N VAL A 25 18.54 -7.66 4.03
CA VAL A 25 19.86 -8.15 3.60
C VAL A 25 20.94 -7.12 3.86
N SER A 26 20.68 -5.85 3.52
CA SER A 26 21.63 -4.76 3.73
C SER A 26 21.43 -3.99 5.03
N ASP A 27 20.39 -4.34 5.81
CA ASP A 27 19.96 -3.63 7.02
C ASP A 27 19.78 -2.13 6.74
N ASP A 28 18.86 -1.83 5.82
CA ASP A 28 18.63 -0.48 5.31
C ASP A 28 17.14 -0.21 5.07
N TYR A 29 16.72 1.03 5.26
CA TYR A 29 15.41 1.49 4.84
C TYR A 29 15.52 2.18 3.49
N LYS A 30 14.75 1.70 2.53
CA LYS A 30 14.77 2.20 1.16
C LYS A 30 13.43 2.79 0.75
N VAL A 31 13.48 3.92 0.07
CA VAL A 31 12.32 4.53 -0.60
C VAL A 31 12.52 4.48 -2.10
N VAL A 32 11.66 3.74 -2.80
CA VAL A 32 11.62 3.71 -4.26
C VAL A 32 10.63 4.75 -4.73
N ARG A 33 11.03 5.58 -5.70
CA ARG A 33 10.19 6.55 -6.40
C ARG A 33 10.18 6.21 -7.89
N ILE A 34 9.00 6.05 -8.45
CA ILE A 34 8.78 5.81 -9.88
C ILE A 34 7.93 6.96 -10.40
N ILE A 35 8.39 7.64 -11.45
CA ILE A 35 7.70 8.76 -12.08
C ILE A 35 7.52 8.45 -13.56
N GLN A 36 6.27 8.43 -14.02
CA GLN A 36 5.96 8.39 -15.44
C GLN A 36 5.59 9.80 -15.92
N CYS A 37 6.42 10.34 -16.79
CA CYS A 37 6.21 11.65 -17.39
C CYS A 37 5.13 11.58 -18.47
N LYS A 38 4.31 12.63 -18.59
CA LYS A 38 3.44 12.83 -19.74
C LYS A 38 4.28 13.01 -21.00
N HIS A 39 3.67 12.68 -22.12
CA HIS A 39 4.19 12.88 -23.47
C HIS A 39 4.90 14.22 -23.62
N ILE A 40 6.15 14.17 -24.08
CA ILE A 40 6.96 15.35 -24.39
C ILE A 40 6.99 15.45 -25.91
N ASP A 41 6.29 16.44 -26.47
CA ASP A 41 6.45 16.93 -27.83
C ASP A 41 6.47 15.87 -28.96
N GLY A 42 5.33 15.22 -29.21
CA GLY A 42 5.05 14.54 -30.49
C GLY A 42 5.55 13.10 -30.68
N ASP A 43 6.45 12.59 -29.81
CA ASP A 43 7.19 11.33 -30.06
C ASP A 43 6.43 10.03 -29.72
N GLY A 44 5.35 10.13 -28.95
CA GLY A 44 4.51 8.99 -28.53
C GLY A 44 5.00 8.28 -27.27
N ASN A 45 6.06 8.78 -26.65
CA ASN A 45 6.75 8.15 -25.53
C ASN A 45 6.30 8.73 -24.17
N TYR A 46 6.40 7.90 -23.14
CA TYR A 46 6.16 8.29 -21.75
C TYR A 46 7.41 7.99 -20.91
N PRO A 47 8.34 8.97 -20.80
CA PRO A 47 9.60 8.78 -20.08
C PRO A 47 9.39 8.30 -18.65
N LEU A 48 10.27 7.40 -18.21
CA LEU A 48 10.24 6.80 -16.88
C LEU A 48 11.48 7.19 -16.09
N GLU A 49 11.28 7.71 -14.88
CA GLU A 49 12.33 7.87 -13.88
C GLU A 49 12.09 6.89 -12.74
N ILE A 50 13.15 6.18 -12.33
CA ILE A 50 13.17 5.39 -11.11
C ILE A 50 14.37 5.82 -10.29
N LYS A 51 14.12 6.27 -9.05
CA LYS A 51 15.18 6.57 -8.08
C LYS A 51 14.90 5.86 -6.77
N VAL A 52 15.97 5.44 -6.11
CA VAL A 52 15.93 4.78 -4.79
C VAL A 52 16.74 5.59 -3.81
N PHE A 53 16.12 5.96 -2.71
CA PHE A 53 16.80 6.51 -1.55
C PHE A 53 17.19 5.38 -0.62
N SER A 54 18.43 5.38 -0.14
CA SER A 54 18.91 4.55 0.96
C SER A 54 19.06 5.42 2.20
N LEU A 55 18.48 5.00 3.32
CA LEU A 55 18.65 5.69 4.60
C LEU A 55 20.09 5.54 5.11
N LYS A 56 20.66 4.35 4.94
CA LYS A 56 22.01 3.99 5.38
C LYS A 56 23.09 4.83 4.69
N SER A 57 23.00 5.02 3.38
CA SER A 57 23.93 5.89 2.64
C SER A 57 23.49 7.36 2.58
N ASN A 58 22.26 7.65 3.03
CA ASN A 58 21.62 8.96 2.95
C ASN A 58 21.71 9.58 1.54
N SER A 59 21.49 8.78 0.51
CA SER A 59 21.66 9.21 -0.88
C SER A 59 20.61 8.59 -1.80
N TRP A 60 20.38 9.27 -2.93
CA TRP A 60 19.54 8.77 -4.01
C TRP A 60 20.39 8.13 -5.10
N LYS A 61 19.91 7.01 -5.63
CA LYS A 61 20.51 6.27 -6.75
C LYS A 61 19.48 6.14 -7.87
N ARG A 62 19.88 6.45 -9.10
CA ARG A 62 19.03 6.21 -10.28
C ARG A 62 19.07 4.73 -10.66
N ILE A 63 17.91 4.17 -10.97
CA ILE A 63 17.75 2.81 -11.46
C ILE A 63 17.31 2.86 -12.93
N HIS A 64 17.99 2.09 -13.77
CA HIS A 64 17.63 1.91 -15.16
C HIS A 64 16.87 0.59 -15.28
N PRO A 65 15.60 0.59 -15.73
CA PRO A 65 14.84 -0.65 -15.84
C PRO A 65 15.41 -1.53 -16.95
N CYS A 66 15.18 -2.85 -16.89
CA CYS A 66 15.46 -3.71 -18.04
C CYS A 66 14.50 -3.41 -19.22
N LEU A 67 14.85 -3.85 -20.43
CA LEU A 67 14.07 -3.59 -21.64
C LEU A 67 12.61 -4.04 -21.51
N GLU A 68 12.37 -5.18 -20.86
CA GLU A 68 11.00 -5.69 -20.64
C GLU A 68 10.15 -4.68 -19.85
N VAL A 69 10.69 -4.09 -18.78
CA VAL A 69 9.98 -3.08 -17.99
C VAL A 69 9.88 -1.76 -18.74
N GLN A 70 10.95 -1.33 -19.42
CA GLN A 70 10.97 -0.07 -20.19
C GLN A 70 9.87 -0.03 -21.25
N ILE A 71 9.74 -1.07 -22.08
CA ILE A 71 8.73 -1.15 -23.16
C ILE A 71 7.30 -0.98 -22.61
N ARG A 72 7.04 -1.44 -21.38
CA ARG A 72 5.70 -1.38 -20.77
C ARG A 72 5.29 0.03 -20.39
N PHE A 73 6.26 0.84 -19.94
CA PHE A 73 6.02 2.25 -19.61
C PHE A 73 6.08 3.14 -20.86
N MET A 74 6.80 2.74 -21.91
CA MET A 74 7.00 3.51 -23.13
C MET A 74 5.71 3.82 -23.90
N PHE A 75 4.78 2.86 -23.98
CA PHE A 75 3.62 2.95 -24.88
C PHE A 75 2.26 3.12 -24.18
N VAL A 76 2.23 3.11 -22.84
CA VAL A 76 0.97 3.08 -22.09
C VAL A 76 0.97 4.14 -20.99
N TYR A 77 0.11 5.14 -21.15
CA TYR A 77 -0.24 6.06 -20.08
C TYR A 77 -1.15 5.35 -19.08
N ASN A 78 -0.55 4.70 -18.09
CA ASN A 78 -1.31 3.97 -17.10
C ASN A 78 -1.75 4.93 -16.00
N ARG A 79 -3.05 5.24 -15.95
CA ARG A 79 -3.66 5.66 -14.68
C ARG A 79 -3.63 4.44 -13.78
N VAL A 80 -2.65 4.38 -12.87
CA VAL A 80 -2.63 3.37 -11.81
C VAL A 80 -3.82 3.67 -10.88
N LEU A 81 -4.97 3.09 -11.21
CA LEU A 81 -6.19 3.29 -10.45
C LEU A 81 -6.32 2.19 -9.39
N TYR A 82 -6.39 2.69 -8.15
CA TYR A 82 -6.82 2.07 -6.89
C TYR A 82 -5.75 1.36 -6.04
N GLY A 83 -5.72 1.76 -4.76
CA GLY A 83 -4.71 1.35 -3.77
C GLY A 83 -3.63 2.38 -3.44
N GLY A 84 -3.79 3.65 -3.81
CA GLY A 84 -2.96 4.76 -3.29
C GLY A 84 -1.56 4.94 -3.91
N GLY A 85 -1.25 4.27 -5.03
CA GLY A 85 0.03 4.45 -5.74
C GLY A 85 1.26 3.97 -4.98
N ASN A 86 1.05 3.27 -3.85
CA ASN A 86 2.12 2.82 -2.96
C ASN A 86 2.46 1.35 -3.24
N GLY A 87 3.75 1.04 -3.20
CA GLY A 87 4.27 -0.30 -3.37
C GLY A 87 3.96 -1.17 -2.16
N VAL A 88 3.59 -2.43 -2.42
CA VAL A 88 3.31 -3.43 -1.40
C VAL A 88 4.58 -4.20 -1.08
N LEU A 89 5.04 -4.12 0.16
CA LEU A 89 6.23 -4.81 0.64
C LEU A 89 5.90 -6.26 1.05
N ALA A 90 6.53 -7.21 0.37
CA ALA A 90 6.57 -8.62 0.75
C ALA A 90 7.89 -9.21 0.25
N SER A 91 8.47 -10.18 0.93
CA SER A 91 9.59 -10.92 0.33
C SER A 91 10.84 -10.07 0.08
N ASN A 92 11.13 -9.11 0.98
CA ASN A 92 12.19 -8.11 0.79
C ASN A 92 12.08 -7.32 -0.54
N SER A 93 10.86 -7.24 -1.09
CA SER A 93 10.59 -6.69 -2.41
C SER A 93 9.35 -5.81 -2.39
N LEU A 94 9.38 -4.72 -3.14
CA LEU A 94 8.22 -3.87 -3.36
C LEU A 94 7.49 -4.30 -4.64
N HIS A 95 6.17 -4.29 -4.58
CA HIS A 95 5.32 -4.75 -5.68
C HIS A 95 4.28 -3.69 -6.05
N TRP A 96 4.08 -3.49 -7.35
CA TRP A 96 3.04 -2.63 -7.90
C TRP A 96 2.26 -3.38 -8.98
N ILE A 97 0.96 -3.13 -9.07
CA ILE A 97 0.18 -3.54 -10.24
C ILE A 97 0.29 -2.45 -11.28
N MET A 98 0.71 -2.85 -12.47
CA MET A 98 0.49 -2.11 -13.69
C MET A 98 -0.85 -2.58 -14.27
N PRO A 99 -1.90 -1.75 -14.24
CA PRO A 99 -3.22 -2.16 -14.67
C PRO A 99 -3.26 -2.41 -16.18
N ARG A 100 -4.23 -3.22 -16.59
CA ARG A 100 -4.56 -3.50 -17.98
C ARG A 100 -4.85 -2.19 -18.72
N SER A 101 -4.36 -2.11 -19.96
CA SER A 101 -4.73 -1.09 -20.93
C SER A 101 -5.41 -1.73 -22.15
N LEU A 102 -5.73 -0.92 -23.16
CA LEU A 102 -6.24 -1.42 -24.44
C LEU A 102 -5.27 -2.39 -25.13
N TYR A 103 -3.97 -2.30 -24.82
CA TYR A 103 -2.90 -3.01 -25.53
C TYR A 103 -2.16 -4.04 -24.66
N ALA A 104 -2.41 -4.08 -23.34
CA ALA A 104 -1.67 -4.95 -22.43
C ALA A 104 -2.53 -5.45 -21.26
N PHE A 105 -2.34 -6.72 -20.86
CA PHE A 105 -2.90 -7.28 -19.62
C PHE A 105 -2.24 -6.69 -18.37
N ASN A 106 -2.86 -6.91 -17.21
CA ASN A 106 -2.27 -6.56 -15.92
C ASN A 106 -0.86 -7.19 -15.79
N LYS A 107 0.05 -6.46 -15.15
CA LYS A 107 1.39 -6.94 -14.79
C LYS A 107 1.71 -6.58 -13.35
N ILE A 108 2.56 -7.37 -12.72
CA ILE A 108 3.10 -7.07 -11.39
C ILE A 108 4.56 -6.69 -11.57
N ILE A 109 4.89 -5.45 -11.24
CA ILE A 109 6.28 -4.98 -11.20
C ILE A 109 6.82 -5.30 -9.81
N ARG A 110 7.98 -5.94 -9.77
CA ARG A 110 8.72 -6.26 -8.55
C ARG A 110 10.01 -5.45 -8.54
N PHE A 111 10.30 -4.83 -7.40
CA PHE A 111 11.59 -4.22 -7.10
C PHE A 111 12.22 -4.97 -5.93
N ASN A 112 13.36 -5.62 -6.15
CA ASN A 112 14.10 -6.31 -5.09
C ASN A 112 14.94 -5.28 -4.31
N LEU A 113 14.69 -5.15 -3.01
CA LEU A 113 15.39 -4.16 -2.19
C LEU A 113 16.87 -4.50 -1.99
N ALA A 114 17.25 -5.78 -2.00
CA ALA A 114 18.64 -6.20 -1.78
C ALA A 114 19.52 -5.94 -3.00
N SER A 115 19.03 -6.27 -4.20
CA SER A 115 19.81 -6.14 -5.43
C SER A 115 19.57 -4.83 -6.20
N ASP A 116 18.58 -4.03 -5.77
CA ASP A 116 18.06 -2.87 -6.49
C ASP A 116 17.54 -3.18 -7.91
N ASP A 117 17.11 -4.42 -8.16
CA ASP A 117 16.65 -4.86 -9.49
C ASP A 117 15.15 -4.74 -9.68
N LEU A 118 14.75 -4.34 -10.90
CA LEU A 118 13.37 -4.44 -11.37
C LEU A 118 13.14 -5.70 -12.21
N SER A 119 12.02 -6.36 -11.95
CA SER A 119 11.55 -7.47 -12.76
C SER A 119 10.02 -7.48 -12.87
N VAL A 120 9.50 -8.32 -13.77
CA VAL A 120 8.07 -8.61 -13.88
C VAL A 120 7.78 -9.92 -13.19
N LEU A 121 6.78 -9.96 -12.31
CA LEU A 121 6.34 -11.17 -11.64
C LEU A 121 5.17 -11.80 -12.42
N SER A 122 5.32 -13.07 -12.78
CA SER A 122 4.28 -13.86 -13.43
C SER A 122 3.16 -14.22 -12.46
N PHE A 123 1.95 -14.41 -12.98
CA PHE A 123 0.78 -14.83 -12.24
C PHE A 123 -0.16 -15.63 -13.15
N PRO A 124 -1.15 -16.37 -12.61
CA PRO A 124 -2.00 -17.27 -13.40
C PRO A 124 -2.71 -16.56 -14.56
N GLN A 125 -2.64 -17.14 -15.76
CA GLN A 125 -3.21 -16.56 -16.98
C GLN A 125 -4.73 -16.31 -16.89
N ALA A 126 -5.45 -17.16 -16.15
CA ALA A 126 -6.88 -17.00 -15.89
C ALA A 126 -7.24 -15.65 -15.20
N LEU A 127 -6.26 -14.97 -14.60
CA LEU A 127 -6.45 -13.70 -13.90
C LEU A 127 -6.12 -12.47 -14.78
N TYR A 128 -5.66 -12.66 -16.02
CA TYR A 128 -5.19 -11.57 -16.90
C TYR A 128 -6.29 -10.53 -17.21
N LEU A 129 -7.56 -10.96 -17.19
CA LEU A 129 -8.73 -10.13 -17.46
C LEU A 129 -9.44 -9.64 -16.19
N LYS A 130 -9.07 -10.15 -15.01
CA LYS A 130 -9.72 -9.79 -13.75
C LYS A 130 -9.24 -8.41 -13.29
N VAL A 131 -10.09 -7.70 -12.55
CA VAL A 131 -9.62 -6.56 -11.76
C VAL A 131 -8.84 -7.13 -10.59
N MET A 132 -7.69 -6.53 -10.27
CA MET A 132 -6.79 -7.04 -9.24
C MET A 132 -6.25 -5.93 -8.35
N ASN A 133 -6.01 -6.28 -7.09
CA ASN A 133 -5.26 -5.50 -6.12
C ASN A 133 -4.19 -6.37 -5.46
N LEU A 134 -3.17 -5.72 -4.90
CA LEU A 134 -2.16 -6.39 -4.08
C LEU A 134 -2.46 -6.20 -2.59
N GLY A 135 -2.04 -7.18 -1.80
CA GLY A 135 -2.04 -7.11 -0.35
C GLY A 135 -0.95 -7.99 0.23
N VAL A 136 -0.88 -8.01 1.56
CA VAL A 136 0.03 -8.90 2.30
C VAL A 136 -0.81 -9.64 3.33
N LEU A 137 -0.66 -10.95 3.38
CA LEU A 137 -1.23 -11.77 4.43
C LEU A 137 -0.12 -12.63 5.01
N ASP A 138 0.15 -12.43 6.29
CA ASP A 138 1.19 -13.16 7.03
C ASP A 138 2.59 -13.09 6.38
N GLY A 139 2.94 -11.91 5.85
CA GLY A 139 4.21 -11.66 5.17
C GLY A 139 4.26 -12.11 3.70
N CYS A 140 3.28 -12.88 3.23
CA CYS A 140 3.22 -13.34 1.85
C CYS A 140 2.46 -12.35 0.96
N LEU A 141 2.95 -12.13 -0.26
CA LEU A 141 2.26 -11.33 -1.26
C LEU A 141 0.93 -11.99 -1.65
N CYS A 142 -0.13 -11.20 -1.68
CA CYS A 142 -1.47 -11.65 -2.06
C CYS A 142 -1.98 -10.89 -3.29
N LEU A 143 -2.69 -11.61 -4.16
CA LEU A 143 -3.55 -11.02 -5.19
C LEU A 143 -5.00 -11.13 -4.74
N ILE A 144 -5.72 -10.01 -4.88
CA ILE A 144 -7.14 -9.91 -4.61
C ILE A 144 -7.84 -9.63 -5.94
N CYS A 145 -8.59 -10.60 -6.45
CA CYS A 145 -9.17 -10.57 -7.78
C CYS A 145 -10.70 -10.56 -7.74
N TYR A 146 -11.33 -9.80 -8.64
CA TYR A 146 -12.78 -9.81 -8.83
C TYR A 146 -13.17 -9.45 -10.26
N ASP A 147 -14.40 -9.80 -10.63
CA ASP A 147 -14.97 -9.47 -11.93
C ASP A 147 -15.52 -8.06 -11.96
N ASN A 148 -15.21 -7.31 -13.02
CA ASN A 148 -15.65 -5.91 -13.14
C ASN A 148 -17.18 -5.79 -13.14
N ASN A 149 -17.87 -6.79 -13.71
CA ASN A 149 -19.32 -6.83 -13.88
C ASN A 149 -20.05 -7.60 -12.77
N MET A 150 -19.34 -8.41 -11.98
CA MET A 150 -19.92 -9.25 -10.94
C MET A 150 -19.22 -8.99 -9.60
N CYS A 151 -19.85 -8.22 -8.73
CA CYS A 151 -19.35 -7.96 -7.37
C CYS A 151 -19.74 -9.06 -6.37
N GLY A 152 -20.07 -10.26 -6.84
CA GLY A 152 -20.63 -11.33 -6.01
C GLY A 152 -19.60 -12.03 -5.12
N HIS A 153 -18.34 -12.05 -5.53
CA HIS A 153 -17.25 -12.66 -4.77
C HIS A 153 -15.91 -12.01 -5.10
N VAL A 154 -14.92 -12.29 -4.25
CA VAL A 154 -13.52 -11.90 -4.41
C VAL A 154 -12.66 -13.14 -4.21
N ASP A 155 -11.74 -13.39 -5.12
CA ASP A 155 -10.75 -14.44 -4.99
C ASP A 155 -9.47 -13.89 -4.38
N VAL A 156 -8.95 -14.55 -3.36
CA VAL A 156 -7.64 -14.25 -2.77
C VAL A 156 -6.66 -15.34 -3.16
N TRP A 157 -5.55 -14.95 -3.76
CA TRP A 157 -4.44 -15.82 -4.13
C TRP A 157 -3.20 -15.40 -3.36
N ILE A 158 -2.37 -16.37 -2.98
CA ILE A 158 -1.11 -16.15 -2.27
C ILE A 158 0.05 -16.64 -3.15
N LEU A 159 1.11 -15.84 -3.21
CA LEU A 159 2.40 -16.26 -3.74
C LEU A 159 3.12 -17.11 -2.69
N ARG A 160 3.31 -18.39 -2.98
CA ARG A 160 4.14 -19.29 -2.17
C ARG A 160 5.58 -19.12 -2.60
N GLU A 161 6.31 -18.26 -1.92
CA GLU A 161 7.64 -17.83 -2.36
C GLU A 161 8.65 -18.98 -2.46
N TYR A 162 8.59 -19.96 -1.56
CA TYR A 162 9.42 -21.17 -1.63
C TYR A 162 9.15 -22.01 -2.89
N GLU A 163 7.92 -22.02 -3.37
CA GLU A 163 7.51 -22.76 -4.57
C GLU A 163 7.57 -21.90 -5.83
N GLY A 164 7.77 -20.59 -5.70
CA GLY A 164 7.70 -19.63 -6.80
C GLY A 164 6.33 -19.61 -7.50
N SER A 165 5.26 -20.08 -6.85
CA SER A 165 3.98 -20.37 -7.48
C SER A 165 2.82 -19.64 -6.80
N TRP A 166 1.78 -19.33 -7.58
CA TRP A 166 0.54 -18.77 -7.06
C TRP A 166 -0.47 -19.88 -6.78
N SER A 167 -1.11 -19.80 -5.62
CA SER A 167 -2.21 -20.70 -5.26
C SER A 167 -3.42 -19.91 -4.77
N LYS A 168 -4.61 -20.36 -5.14
CA LYS A 168 -5.84 -19.76 -4.63
C LYS A 168 -5.99 -20.14 -3.16
N LEU A 169 -6.04 -19.12 -2.30
CA LEU A 169 -6.27 -19.31 -0.87
C LEU A 169 -7.76 -19.51 -0.59
N ILE A 170 -8.58 -18.57 -1.07
CA ILE A 170 -10.01 -18.56 -0.75
C ILE A 170 -10.84 -17.75 -1.74
N THR A 171 -12.11 -18.14 -1.90
CA THR A 171 -13.17 -17.32 -2.48
C THR A 171 -13.99 -16.70 -1.34
N LEU A 172 -14.04 -15.37 -1.27
CA LEU A 172 -14.84 -14.61 -0.32
C LEU A 172 -16.15 -14.22 -0.98
N PRO A 173 -17.32 -14.69 -0.51
CA PRO A 173 -18.60 -14.21 -1.01
C PRO A 173 -18.85 -12.78 -0.53
N LYS A 174 -19.62 -12.00 -1.29
CA LYS A 174 -20.04 -10.65 -0.85
C LYS A 174 -20.94 -10.77 0.38
N PRO A 175 -20.62 -10.11 1.50
CA PRO A 175 -21.54 -10.05 2.64
C PRO A 175 -22.83 -9.30 2.27
N GLU A 176 -23.98 -9.76 2.76
CA GLU A 176 -25.28 -9.09 2.55
C GLU A 176 -25.28 -7.65 3.09
N THR A 177 -24.60 -7.43 4.21
CA THR A 177 -24.47 -6.11 4.86
C THR A 177 -23.60 -5.11 4.09
N VAL A 178 -23.06 -5.51 2.93
CA VAL A 178 -22.13 -4.72 2.13
C VAL A 178 -22.70 -4.47 0.73
N VAL A 179 -22.86 -3.19 0.39
CA VAL A 179 -23.40 -2.75 -0.91
C VAL A 179 -22.43 -3.03 -2.06
N SER A 180 -21.15 -2.72 -1.89
CA SER A 180 -20.10 -2.89 -2.90
C SER A 180 -18.96 -3.74 -2.34
N PHE A 181 -18.37 -4.61 -3.15
CA PHE A 181 -17.28 -5.50 -2.71
C PHE A 181 -16.03 -5.30 -3.56
N LYS A 182 -15.68 -4.04 -3.83
CA LYS A 182 -14.65 -3.67 -4.82
C LYS A 182 -13.27 -3.35 -4.25
N PHE A 183 -13.08 -3.31 -2.93
CA PHE A 183 -11.75 -3.11 -2.32
C PHE A 183 -11.64 -3.94 -1.04
N VAL A 184 -11.32 -5.22 -1.20
CA VAL A 184 -11.08 -6.13 -0.08
C VAL A 184 -9.58 -6.21 0.14
N ARG A 185 -9.15 -6.02 1.38
CA ARG A 185 -7.76 -6.19 1.77
C ARG A 185 -7.67 -7.16 2.94
N PRO A 186 -7.11 -8.37 2.74
CA PRO A 186 -6.77 -9.23 3.85
C PRO A 186 -5.66 -8.57 4.67
N LEU A 187 -5.80 -8.61 5.99
CA LEU A 187 -4.86 -8.00 6.92
C LEU A 187 -4.07 -9.08 7.66
N ILE A 188 -4.76 -9.95 8.39
CA ILE A 188 -4.10 -10.93 9.27
C ILE A 188 -5.01 -12.12 9.54
N TYR A 189 -4.40 -13.22 9.98
CA TYR A 189 -5.11 -14.33 10.60
C TYR A 189 -5.43 -14.05 12.07
N SER A 190 -6.48 -14.66 12.59
CA SER A 190 -6.64 -14.83 14.03
C SER A 190 -5.49 -15.69 14.59
N LYS A 191 -5.28 -15.63 15.90
CA LYS A 191 -4.20 -16.37 16.57
C LYS A 191 -4.23 -17.88 16.33
N ASP A 192 -5.44 -18.45 16.29
CA ASP A 192 -5.71 -19.86 15.99
C ASP A 192 -5.81 -20.15 14.48
N ARG A 193 -5.61 -19.12 13.63
CA ARG A 193 -5.75 -19.17 12.16
C ARG A 193 -7.12 -19.65 11.65
N SER A 194 -8.16 -19.64 12.48
CA SER A 194 -9.52 -20.01 12.06
C SER A 194 -10.23 -18.88 11.30
N LYS A 195 -9.80 -17.62 11.47
CA LYS A 195 -10.42 -16.45 10.85
C LYS A 195 -9.38 -15.57 10.14
N ILE A 196 -9.82 -14.81 9.14
CA ILE A 196 -9.04 -13.74 8.50
C ILE A 196 -9.72 -12.40 8.75
N LEU A 197 -8.96 -11.41 9.21
CA LEU A 197 -9.44 -10.03 9.30
C LEU A 197 -9.33 -9.37 7.93
N LEU A 198 -10.45 -8.84 7.46
CA LEU A 198 -10.58 -8.18 6.18
C LEU A 198 -10.96 -6.71 6.40
N GLU A 199 -10.29 -5.83 5.65
CA GLU A 199 -10.77 -4.47 5.43
C GLU A 199 -11.55 -4.42 4.12
N ILE A 200 -12.75 -3.84 4.16
CA ILE A 200 -13.66 -3.76 3.01
C ILE A 200 -13.99 -2.30 2.74
N ASN A 201 -13.70 -1.85 1.51
CA ASN A 201 -13.91 -0.49 0.99
C ASN A 201 -13.33 0.62 1.87
N SER A 202 -12.20 0.35 2.55
CA SER A 202 -11.54 1.33 3.44
C SER A 202 -12.50 1.89 4.50
N LYS A 203 -13.46 1.07 4.95
CA LYS A 203 -14.57 1.50 5.81
C LYS A 203 -14.90 0.48 6.89
N LYS A 204 -15.02 -0.79 6.52
CA LYS A 204 -15.46 -1.87 7.41
C LYS A 204 -14.32 -2.82 7.70
N LEU A 205 -14.26 -3.28 8.94
CA LEU A 205 -13.40 -4.38 9.37
C LEU A 205 -14.31 -5.55 9.69
N MET A 206 -14.05 -6.70 9.08
CA MET A 206 -14.82 -7.92 9.28
C MET A 206 -13.90 -9.10 9.43
N TRP A 207 -14.16 -9.93 10.43
CA TRP A 207 -13.60 -11.27 10.47
C TRP A 207 -14.35 -12.15 9.49
N PHE A 208 -13.62 -12.97 8.76
CA PHE A 208 -14.17 -14.04 7.94
C PHE A 208 -13.73 -15.37 8.52
N ASP A 209 -14.70 -16.19 8.92
CA ASP A 209 -14.46 -17.53 9.45
C ASP A 209 -14.19 -18.52 8.32
N LEU A 210 -13.01 -19.16 8.35
CA LEU A 210 -12.56 -20.06 7.30
C LEU A 210 -13.33 -21.39 7.30
N VAL A 211 -13.88 -21.80 8.45
CA VAL A 211 -14.63 -23.06 8.61
C VAL A 211 -16.11 -22.82 8.35
N ALA A 212 -16.71 -21.87 9.07
CA ALA A 212 -18.13 -21.56 8.97
C ALA A 212 -18.48 -20.77 7.69
N LYS A 213 -17.47 -20.23 6.98
CA LYS A 213 -17.64 -19.39 5.78
C LYS A 213 -18.56 -18.19 6.01
N SER A 214 -18.49 -17.61 7.20
CA SER A 214 -19.35 -16.52 7.64
C SER A 214 -18.55 -15.26 7.98
N PHE A 215 -19.23 -14.11 7.96
CA PHE A 215 -18.63 -12.83 8.31
C PHE A 215 -19.13 -12.35 9.67
N GLU A 216 -18.20 -11.82 10.45
CA GLU A 216 -18.46 -11.18 11.74
C GLU A 216 -17.91 -9.75 11.69
N THR A 217 -18.73 -8.75 12.01
CA THR A 217 -18.27 -7.36 12.01
C THR A 217 -17.41 -7.10 13.23
N LEU A 218 -16.17 -6.63 13.02
CA LEU A 218 -15.31 -6.21 14.12
C LEU A 218 -15.70 -4.80 14.56
N GLU A 219 -16.25 -4.65 15.76
CA GLU A 219 -16.55 -3.34 16.34
C GLU A 219 -15.49 -2.89 17.33
N ILE A 220 -14.91 -1.72 17.08
CA ILE A 220 -13.96 -1.08 18.00
C ILE A 220 -14.73 -0.05 18.81
N LYS A 221 -14.89 -0.32 20.11
CA LYS A 221 -15.59 0.58 21.04
C LYS A 221 -14.97 1.99 20.97
N GLY A 222 -15.83 3.00 20.83
CA GLY A 222 -15.41 4.40 20.77
C GLY A 222 -15.05 4.92 19.38
N CYS A 223 -15.05 4.07 18.33
CA CYS A 223 -14.82 4.46 16.94
C CYS A 223 -16.14 4.48 16.14
N LYS A 224 -16.68 5.67 15.85
CA LYS A 224 -17.80 5.85 14.93
C LYS A 224 -17.27 6.49 13.64
N GLY A 225 -17.38 5.81 12.50
CA GLY A 225 -16.93 6.32 11.19
C GLY A 225 -16.17 5.30 10.34
N PRO A 226 -15.72 5.71 9.13
CA PRO A 226 -14.88 4.88 8.25
C PRO A 226 -13.58 4.50 8.96
N ARG A 227 -13.14 3.24 8.74
CA ARG A 227 -11.97 2.65 9.39
C ARG A 227 -10.93 2.33 8.33
N ASN A 228 -9.73 2.87 8.52
CA ASN A 228 -8.52 2.42 7.83
C ASN A 228 -7.64 1.70 8.86
N ALA A 229 -7.17 0.51 8.50
CA ALA A 229 -6.22 -0.27 9.29
C ALA A 229 -4.83 -0.26 8.66
N GLU A 230 -3.79 -0.15 9.47
CA GLU A 230 -2.41 -0.37 9.03
C GLU A 230 -1.74 -1.36 9.98
N ILE A 231 -0.98 -2.30 9.41
CA ILE A 231 -0.18 -3.27 10.17
C ILE A 231 1.17 -2.63 10.42
N LEU A 232 1.60 -2.57 11.68
CA LEU A 232 2.88 -2.01 12.07
C LEU A 232 3.83 -3.13 12.51
N VAL A 233 5.07 -3.10 12.01
CA VAL A 233 6.16 -3.94 12.51
C VAL A 233 7.03 -3.09 13.44
N SER A 234 7.28 -3.58 14.65
CA SER A 234 7.81 -2.80 15.79
C SER A 234 9.24 -2.26 15.63
N SER A 235 10.04 -2.78 14.69
CA SER A 235 11.43 -2.32 14.46
C SER A 235 11.54 -0.88 13.95
N LEU A 236 10.44 -0.28 13.49
CA LEU A 236 10.38 1.07 12.91
C LEU A 236 10.24 2.22 13.92
N VAL A 237 10.31 1.96 15.24
CA VAL A 237 9.98 2.98 16.26
C VAL A 237 11.16 3.27 17.21
N LEU A 238 11.93 4.32 16.89
CA LEU A 238 12.75 5.04 17.86
C LEU A 238 12.24 6.49 17.95
N GLY A 239 11.72 6.89 19.12
CA GLY A 239 11.59 8.30 19.47
C GLY A 239 10.18 8.79 19.82
N CYS A 240 9.70 8.48 21.02
CA CYS A 240 8.89 9.42 21.80
C CYS A 240 8.94 9.02 23.28
N LYS A 241 10.09 9.27 23.92
CA LYS A 241 10.13 9.33 25.38
C LYS A 241 9.44 10.64 25.78
N SER A 242 8.36 10.52 26.55
CA SER A 242 7.60 11.64 27.10
C SER A 242 8.52 12.59 27.86
N VAL A 243 8.78 13.77 27.31
CA VAL A 243 9.31 14.89 28.09
C VAL A 243 8.14 15.81 28.41
N SER A 244 7.59 15.62 29.60
CA SER A 244 6.81 16.64 30.29
C SER A 244 7.76 17.78 30.67
N ARG A 245 7.56 18.97 30.11
CA ARG A 245 7.74 20.29 30.77
C ARG A 245 7.30 21.44 29.85
N ARG A 246 6.69 22.45 30.48
CA ARG A 246 6.01 23.61 29.90
C ARG A 246 6.99 24.66 29.30
N ALA A 247 6.43 25.42 28.35
CA ALA A 247 6.70 26.81 27.94
C ALA A 247 7.71 27.08 26.79
N PRO A 248 7.62 28.22 26.05
CA PRO A 248 6.47 29.12 25.77
C PRO A 248 6.19 29.33 24.25
N GLU A 249 5.01 29.87 23.93
CA GLU A 249 4.63 30.34 22.59
C GLU A 249 5.60 31.42 22.07
N LYS A 250 6.10 31.23 20.85
CA LYS A 250 6.57 32.34 20.00
C LYS A 250 5.73 32.38 18.73
N ARG A 251 4.92 33.44 18.65
CA ARG A 251 4.22 33.91 17.45
C ARG A 251 5.19 34.02 16.28
N MET A 252 4.86 33.40 15.15
CA MET A 252 5.36 33.83 13.84
C MET A 252 4.19 34.25 12.97
N LEU A 253 4.33 35.44 12.40
CA LEU A 253 3.34 36.21 11.67
C LEU A 253 2.73 35.42 10.50
N GLN A 254 1.41 35.51 10.37
CA GLN A 254 0.75 35.35 9.08
C GLN A 254 1.07 36.54 8.18
N LYS A 255 1.53 36.27 6.96
CA LYS A 255 1.22 37.04 5.74
C LYS A 255 1.66 36.21 4.52
N GLY A 256 0.72 35.93 3.62
CA GLY A 256 1.01 35.34 2.31
C GLY A 256 0.08 34.20 1.94
N ASN A 257 -1.03 34.55 1.28
CA ASN A 257 -2.08 33.66 0.83
C ASN A 257 -1.59 32.75 -0.32
N LYS A 258 -1.61 31.42 -0.12
CA LYS A 258 -1.83 30.36 -1.13
C LYS A 258 -1.91 29.01 -0.41
N SER A 259 -3.15 28.55 -0.24
CA SER A 259 -3.52 27.28 0.38
C SER A 259 -2.90 26.08 -0.35
N TRP A 260 -1.96 25.39 0.32
CA TRP A 260 -1.55 24.03 -0.01
C TRP A 260 -1.71 23.14 1.23
N TYR A 261 -2.94 22.70 1.51
CA TYR A 261 -3.16 21.61 2.45
C TYR A 261 -2.94 20.28 1.74
N ALA A 262 -1.70 19.78 1.76
CA ALA A 262 -1.44 18.37 1.56
C ALA A 262 -1.79 17.64 2.86
N HIS A 263 -2.98 17.05 2.94
CA HIS A 263 -3.36 16.18 4.04
C HIS A 263 -2.65 14.82 3.90
N LEU A 264 -1.40 14.76 4.36
CA LEU A 264 -0.76 13.52 4.81
C LEU A 264 -0.96 13.45 6.33
N CYS A 265 -2.06 12.84 6.76
CA CYS A 265 -2.27 12.49 8.17
C CYS A 265 -2.04 10.98 8.34
N SER A 266 -0.79 10.54 8.31
CA SER A 266 -0.38 9.27 8.91
C SER A 266 0.32 9.54 10.24
N LEU A 267 -0.46 9.77 11.30
CA LEU A 267 0.13 9.90 12.63
C LEU A 267 0.54 8.52 13.17
N VAL A 268 1.82 8.43 13.53
CA VAL A 268 2.59 7.34 14.15
C VAL A 268 2.27 7.25 15.66
N LEU A 269 2.73 6.19 16.36
CA LEU A 269 2.78 5.91 17.83
C LEU A 269 1.94 4.64 18.20
N GLY A 270 2.38 3.53 18.81
CA GLY A 270 3.63 3.02 19.44
C GLY A 270 3.27 2.16 20.70
N CYS A 271 3.94 1.02 21.00
CA CYS A 271 4.34 0.50 22.36
C CYS A 271 5.33 -0.66 22.19
N GLY A 272 6.23 -0.83 23.17
CA GLY A 272 7.23 -1.90 23.20
C GLY A 272 6.74 -3.21 23.83
N GLY A 273 7.52 -4.27 23.57
CA GLY A 273 7.39 -5.62 24.14
C GLY A 273 7.09 -6.68 23.07
N ASP A 274 7.89 -7.76 23.06
CA ASP A 274 7.83 -9.03 22.28
C ASP A 274 7.61 -8.95 20.74
N PRO A 275 8.59 -9.33 19.89
CA PRO A 275 8.44 -9.40 18.42
C PRO A 275 7.38 -10.39 17.90
N ARG A 276 6.75 -11.21 18.77
CA ARG A 276 5.61 -12.08 18.39
C ARG A 276 4.25 -11.39 18.49
N GLU A 277 4.14 -10.23 19.16
CA GLU A 277 2.90 -9.47 19.20
C GLU A 277 2.75 -8.65 17.90
N LYS A 278 1.91 -9.13 16.98
CA LYS A 278 1.47 -8.32 15.81
C LYS A 278 0.35 -7.40 16.27
N GLU A 279 0.59 -6.09 16.24
CA GLU A 279 -0.41 -5.09 16.57
C GLU A 279 -1.06 -4.52 15.30
N ILE A 280 -2.38 -4.38 15.31
CA ILE A 280 -3.10 -3.60 14.30
C ILE A 280 -3.45 -2.25 14.89
N MET A 281 -3.04 -1.19 14.20
CA MET A 281 -3.52 0.15 14.48
C MET A 281 -4.69 0.49 13.56
N VAL A 282 -5.82 0.83 14.18
CA VAL A 282 -7.00 1.34 13.45
C VAL A 282 -7.14 2.82 13.72
N LYS A 283 -7.19 3.63 12.66
CA LYS A 283 -7.42 5.07 12.75
C LYS A 283 -8.91 5.37 12.57
N GLY A 284 -9.49 6.05 13.55
CA GLY A 284 -10.85 6.58 13.47
C GLY A 284 -10.85 8.11 13.35
N ASN A 285 -11.65 8.64 12.43
CA ASN A 285 -11.92 10.08 12.34
C ASN A 285 -13.16 10.42 13.16
N LYS A 286 -13.02 11.24 14.21
CA LYS A 286 -14.14 11.90 14.88
C LYS A 286 -14.18 13.38 14.52
N ARG A 287 -15.36 13.86 14.13
CA ARG A 287 -15.62 15.28 13.91
C ARG A 287 -16.08 15.90 15.24
N TRP A 288 -15.28 16.78 15.80
CA TRP A 288 -15.71 17.73 16.84
C TRP A 288 -15.37 19.13 16.33
N GLY A 289 -16.23 20.11 16.63
CA GLY A 289 -16.15 21.46 16.08
C GLY A 289 -14.72 22.01 16.03
N GLY A 290 -14.25 22.36 14.84
CA GLY A 290 -13.00 23.09 14.61
C GLY A 290 -11.72 22.28 14.34
N GLY A 291 -11.72 20.93 14.37
CA GLY A 291 -10.51 20.17 14.02
C GLY A 291 -10.66 18.64 13.93
N PHE A 292 -9.81 17.99 13.12
CA PHE A 292 -9.68 16.53 13.04
C PHE A 292 -8.58 16.05 14.00
N LEU A 293 -8.94 15.28 15.02
CA LEU A 293 -8.01 14.51 15.85
C LEU A 293 -8.16 13.03 15.50
N SER A 294 -7.11 12.42 14.93
CA SER A 294 -7.05 10.98 14.70
C SER A 294 -6.70 10.26 16.00
N LYS A 295 -7.53 9.30 16.44
CA LYS A 295 -7.19 8.37 17.54
C LYS A 295 -6.82 7.02 16.94
N GLY A 296 -5.64 6.50 17.30
CA GLY A 296 -5.21 5.14 17.02
C GLY A 296 -5.71 4.19 18.11
N PHE A 297 -6.25 3.04 17.71
CA PHE A 297 -6.63 1.95 18.61
C PHE A 297 -5.71 0.77 18.35
N LYS A 298 -5.16 0.18 19.42
CA LYS A 298 -4.38 -1.05 19.36
C LYS A 298 -5.29 -2.24 19.57
N LEU A 299 -5.21 -3.20 18.67
CA LEU A 299 -5.81 -4.51 18.84
C LEU A 299 -4.69 -5.51 19.12
N LYS A 300 -4.71 -6.12 20.31
CA LYS A 300 -3.95 -7.35 20.58
C LYS A 300 -4.74 -8.52 20.01
N LEU A 301 -4.07 -9.35 19.22
CA LEU A 301 -4.63 -10.49 18.48
C LEU A 301 -4.31 -11.81 19.17
#